data_AF-A0A402B8A4-F1
#
_entry.id   AF-A0A402B8A4-F1
#
_cell.length_a   1.000
_cell.length_b   1.000
_cell.length_c   1.000
_cell.angle_alpha   90.00
_cell.angle_beta   90.00
_cell.angle_gamma   90.00
#
_symmetry.space_group_name_H-M   'P 1'
#
loop_
_entity.id
_entity.type
_entity.pdbx_description
1 polymer ?
#
loop_
_entity_poly.entity_id
_entity_poly.type
_entity_poly.pdbx_seq_one_letter_code
_entity_poly.pdbx_strand_id
1 'polypeptide(L)'
;MATRKRQEDRRIQRTRQVLQQAFVEVVREKGEALSSLREIEKRFVAMSIQEITERANVNRGTFYLHFTDKYMLADVVVLSGLPGLACQPG
;
A
#
# COMPACT_ATOMS: atom_id res chain seq x y z
N MET A 1 -17.24 -17.85 -24.50
CA MET A 1 -16.00 -17.05 -24.40
C MET A 1 -16.13 -16.09 -23.22
N ALA A 2 -15.67 -16.45 -22.01
CA ALA A 2 -15.91 -15.67 -20.79
C ALA A 2 -14.70 -15.63 -19.83
N THR A 3 -13.48 -15.52 -20.36
CA THR A 3 -12.25 -15.75 -19.55
C THR A 3 -11.34 -14.53 -19.35
N ARG A 4 -11.67 -13.34 -19.86
CA ARG A 4 -10.82 -12.14 -19.65
C ARG A 4 -11.12 -11.38 -18.35
N LYS A 5 -12.39 -11.07 -18.03
CA LYS A 5 -12.75 -10.24 -16.86
C LYS A 5 -12.29 -10.83 -15.52
N ARG A 6 -12.57 -12.12 -15.25
CA ARG A 6 -12.18 -12.77 -13.98
C ARG A 6 -10.67 -12.79 -13.73
N GLN A 7 -9.86 -12.89 -14.78
CA GLN A 7 -8.40 -12.86 -14.63
C GLN A 7 -7.88 -11.46 -14.30
N GLU A 8 -8.48 -10.44 -14.91
CA GLU A 8 -8.16 -9.04 -14.66
C GLU A 8 -8.49 -8.65 -13.22
N ASP A 9 -9.67 -9.05 -12.72
CA ASP A 9 -10.07 -8.86 -11.32
C ASP A 9 -9.06 -9.47 -10.33
N ARG A 10 -8.59 -10.70 -10.58
CA ARG A 10 -7.59 -11.34 -9.69
C ARG A 10 -6.24 -10.65 -9.71
N ARG A 11 -5.81 -10.15 -10.88
CA ARG A 11 -4.55 -9.40 -11.01
C ARG A 11 -4.65 -8.04 -10.31
N ILE A 12 -5.76 -7.33 -10.51
CA ILE A 12 -6.05 -6.05 -9.84
C ILE A 12 -6.06 -6.25 -8.32
N GLN A 13 -6.75 -7.27 -7.82
CA GLN A 13 -6.79 -7.57 -6.38
C GLN A 13 -5.39 -7.89 -5.83
N ARG A 14 -4.62 -8.74 -6.53
CA ARG A 14 -3.27 -9.09 -6.09
C ARG A 14 -2.34 -7.87 -6.06
N THR A 15 -2.38 -7.03 -7.09
CA THR A 15 -1.57 -5.80 -7.13
C THR A 15 -1.98 -4.82 -6.03
N ARG A 16 -3.29 -4.67 -5.76
CA ARG A 16 -3.77 -3.84 -4.65
C ARG A 16 -3.30 -4.37 -3.29
N GLN A 17 -3.32 -5.69 -3.08
CA GLN A 17 -2.85 -6.29 -1.84
C GLN A 17 -1.36 -6.07 -1.59
N VAL A 18 -0.50 -6.29 -2.60
CA VAL A 18 0.95 -6.06 -2.42
C VAL A 18 1.28 -4.58 -2.20
N LEU A 19 0.53 -3.66 -2.83
CA LEU A 19 0.65 -2.21 -2.60
C LEU A 19 0.24 -1.82 -1.18
N GLN A 20 -0.86 -2.37 -0.67
CA GLN A 20 -1.32 -2.14 0.70
C GLN A 20 -0.32 -2.69 1.71
N GLN A 21 0.20 -3.90 1.48
CA GLN A 21 1.18 -4.53 2.35
C GLN A 21 2.46 -3.70 2.40
N ALA A 22 3.01 -3.33 1.25
CA ALA A 22 4.19 -2.48 1.15
C ALA A 22 4.01 -1.14 1.86
N PHE A 23 2.83 -0.52 1.73
CA PHE A 23 2.51 0.70 2.45
C PHE A 23 2.55 0.51 3.97
N VAL A 24 1.92 -0.55 4.49
CA VAL A 24 1.94 -0.86 5.94
C VAL A 24 3.36 -1.11 6.42
N GLU A 25 4.19 -1.80 5.65
CA GLU A 25 5.59 -2.03 6.00
C GLU A 25 6.41 -0.73 6.05
N VAL A 26 6.25 0.14 5.05
CA VAL A 26 6.92 1.45 5.04
C VAL A 26 6.43 2.33 6.20
N VAL A 27 5.13 2.29 6.50
CA VAL A 27 4.55 2.99 7.66
C VAL A 27 5.10 2.41 8.95
N ARG A 28 5.22 1.08 9.11
CA ARG A 28 5.78 0.45 10.32
C ARG A 28 7.24 0.81 10.50
N GLU A 29 8.07 0.66 9.47
CA GLU A 29 9.50 0.99 9.53
C GLU A 29 9.74 2.46 9.90
N LYS A 30 8.93 3.37 9.35
CA LYS A 30 9.01 4.80 9.70
C LYS A 30 8.25 5.14 10.99
N GLY A 31 7.32 4.29 11.41
CA GLY A 31 6.32 4.43 12.48
C GLY A 31 6.78 3.95 13.85
N GLU A 32 7.66 2.95 13.92
CA GLU A 32 8.25 2.52 15.19
C GLU A 32 9.10 3.63 15.83
N ALA A 33 9.49 4.64 15.05
CA ALA A 33 10.16 5.84 15.52
C ALA A 33 9.21 6.94 16.06
N LEU A 34 7.90 6.70 16.14
CA LEU A 34 6.88 7.75 16.33
C LEU A 34 6.17 7.67 17.68
N SER A 35 6.67 8.41 18.67
CA SER A 35 5.95 8.68 19.94
C SER A 35 5.03 9.90 19.88
N SER A 36 5.11 10.74 18.83
CA SER A 36 4.40 12.03 18.77
C SER A 36 3.51 12.18 17.52
N LEU A 37 2.27 12.65 17.70
CA LEU A 37 1.31 12.94 16.60
C LEU A 37 1.89 13.81 15.47
N ARG A 38 2.68 14.83 15.80
CA ARG A 38 3.32 15.72 14.80
C ARG A 38 4.34 15.00 13.92
N GLU A 39 5.04 14.02 14.47
CA GLU A 39 6.04 13.27 13.72
C GLU A 39 5.36 12.27 12.77
N ILE A 40 4.18 11.76 13.14
CA ILE A 40 3.34 10.88 12.30
C ILE A 40 2.95 11.60 11.03
N GLU A 41 2.40 12.81 11.14
CA GLU A 41 2.04 13.62 9.98
C GLU A 41 3.27 13.92 9.11
N LYS A 42 4.38 14.36 9.71
CA LYS A 42 5.59 14.73 8.96
C LYS A 42 6.18 13.54 8.19
N ARG A 43 6.19 12.34 8.80
CA ARG A 43 6.71 11.12 8.17
C ARG A 43 5.77 10.58 7.10
N PHE A 44 4.46 10.67 7.32
CA PHE A 44 3.48 10.33 6.29
C PHE A 44 3.58 11.27 5.08
N VAL A 45 3.78 12.57 5.30
CA VAL A 45 4.02 13.55 4.23
C VAL A 45 5.35 13.28 3.52
N ALA A 46 6.40 12.87 4.23
CA ALA A 46 7.70 12.53 3.66
C ALA A 46 7.70 11.22 2.86
N MET A 47 6.77 10.29 3.11
CA MET A 47 6.66 9.03 2.38
C MET A 47 6.40 9.29 0.88
N SER A 48 7.21 8.68 0.02
CA SER A 48 7.07 8.80 -1.43
C SER A 48 6.33 7.60 -2.02
N ILE A 49 5.57 7.84 -3.10
CA ILE A 49 4.99 6.77 -3.93
C ILE A 49 6.10 5.84 -4.42
N GLN A 50 7.30 6.38 -4.70
CA GLN A 50 8.44 5.59 -5.16
C GLN A 50 8.82 4.50 -4.14
N GLU A 51 9.00 4.86 -2.86
CA GLU A 51 9.36 3.91 -1.81
C GLU A 51 8.31 2.78 -1.68
N ILE A 52 7.03 3.13 -1.77
CA ILE A 52 5.93 2.15 -1.72
C ILE A 52 6.00 1.21 -2.92
N THR A 53 6.21 1.76 -4.12
CA THR A 53 6.27 0.98 -5.36
C THR A 53 7.50 0.08 -5.44
N GLU A 54 8.65 0.55 -4.94
CA GLU A 54 9.87 -0.24 -4.84
C GLU A 54 9.68 -1.41 -3.86
N ARG A 55 9.08 -1.16 -2.69
CA ARG A 55 8.78 -2.21 -1.71
C ARG A 55 7.77 -3.23 -2.24
N ALA A 56 6.75 -2.79 -2.95
CA ALA A 56 5.76 -3.66 -3.58
C ALA A 56 6.28 -4.38 -4.85
N ASN A 57 7.48 -4.05 -5.32
CA ASN A 57 8.04 -4.51 -6.60
C ASN A 57 7.08 -4.30 -7.78
N VAL A 58 6.50 -3.09 -7.87
CA VAL A 58 5.60 -2.68 -8.95
C VAL A 58 6.06 -1.37 -9.57
N ASN A 59 5.68 -1.13 -10.82
CA ASN A 59 5.96 0.15 -11.46
C ASN A 59 5.02 1.24 -10.92
N ARG A 60 5.48 2.49 -10.88
CA ARG A 60 4.67 3.68 -10.58
C ARG A 60 3.47 3.79 -11.51
N GLY A 61 3.62 3.43 -12.79
CA GLY A 61 2.50 3.36 -13.72
C GLY A 61 1.41 2.40 -13.25
N THR A 62 1.80 1.24 -12.69
CA THR A 62 0.87 0.26 -12.13
C THR A 62 0.21 0.76 -10.86
N PHE A 63 0.91 1.52 -10.03
CA PHE A 63 0.31 2.18 -8.86
C PHE A 63 -0.85 3.10 -9.28
N TYR A 64 -0.61 3.96 -10.28
CA TYR A 64 -1.62 4.93 -10.74
C TYR A 64 -2.83 4.29 -11.43
N LEU A 65 -2.76 3.02 -11.83
CA LEU A 65 -3.93 2.26 -12.28
C LEU A 65 -4.88 1.87 -11.13
N HIS A 66 -4.41 1.93 -9.89
CA HIS A 66 -5.16 1.47 -8.72
C HIS A 66 -5.46 2.60 -7.72
N PHE A 67 -4.56 3.56 -7.59
CA PHE A 67 -4.63 4.64 -6.62
C PHE A 67 -4.20 5.95 -7.27
N THR A 68 -4.99 7.00 -7.07
CA THR A 68 -4.67 8.34 -7.58
C THR A 68 -3.43 8.91 -6.90
N ASP A 69 -3.27 8.63 -5.60
CA ASP A 69 -2.18 9.11 -4.77
C ASP A 69 -2.02 8.24 -3.50
N LYS A 70 -1.00 8.56 -2.69
CA LYS A 70 -0.70 7.83 -1.45
C LYS A 70 -1.76 8.00 -0.35
N TYR A 71 -2.52 9.09 -0.35
CA TYR A 71 -3.60 9.32 0.61
C TYR A 71 -4.78 8.40 0.31
N MET A 72 -5.12 8.22 -0.97
CA MET A 72 -6.12 7.23 -1.37
C MET A 72 -5.72 5.80 -0.95
N LEU A 73 -4.44 5.44 -1.10
CA LEU A 73 -3.93 4.16 -0.60
C LEU A 73 -4.04 4.06 0.93
N ALA A 74 -3.65 5.12 1.65
CA ALA A 74 -3.76 5.16 3.11
C ALA A 74 -5.20 5.02 3.58
N ASP A 75 -6.14 5.74 2.97
CA ASP A 75 -7.57 5.68 3.28
C ASP A 75 -8.10 4.26 3.09
N VAL A 76 -7.78 3.64 1.95
CA VAL A 76 -8.14 2.24 1.68
C VAL A 76 -7.56 1.29 2.74
N VAL A 77 -6.31 1.47 3.16
CA VAL A 77 -5.67 0.62 4.19
C VAL A 77 -6.33 0.80 5.56
N VAL A 78 -6.64 2.05 5.94
CA VAL A 78 -7.30 2.37 7.22
C VAL A 78 -8.73 1.83 7.22
N LEU A 79 -9.48 2.04 6.13
CA LEU A 79 -10.87 1.62 5.99
C LEU A 79 -11.03 0.11 5.86
N SER A 80 -10.06 -0.57 5.22
CA SER A 80 -10.04 -2.03 5.10
C SER A 80 -9.62 -2.74 6.40
N GLY A 81 -9.18 -1.99 7.42
CA GLY A 81 -8.68 -2.53 8.69
C GLY A 81 -7.35 -3.24 8.53
N LEU A 82 -6.23 -2.49 8.59
CA LEU A 82 -4.82 -2.93 8.65
C LEU A 82 -4.58 -4.44 8.42
N PRO A 83 -4.68 -4.93 7.16
CA PRO A 83 -4.50 -6.36 6.86
C PRO A 83 -3.08 -6.87 7.14
N GLY A 84 -2.11 -5.98 7.37
CA GLY A 84 -0.70 -6.31 7.61
C GLY A 84 -0.34 -6.79 9.03
N LEU A 85 -1.31 -6.92 9.95
CA LEU A 85 -1.11 -7.54 11.27
C LEU A 85 -1.37 -9.05 11.30
N ALA A 86 -2.07 -9.59 10.29
CA ALA A 86 -2.36 -11.02 10.19
C ALA A 86 -1.55 -11.62 9.03
N CYS A 87 -0.56 -12.44 9.36
CA CYS A 87 0.22 -13.29 8.45
C CYS A 87 1.31 -12.58 7.63
N GLN A 88 2.55 -12.63 8.14
CA GLN A 88 3.67 -12.98 7.28
C GLN A 88 4.01 -14.46 7.54
N PRO A 89 3.86 -15.38 6.57
CA PRO A 89 4.64 -16.60 6.58
C PRO A 89 6.01 -16.27 5.98
N GLY A 90 7.01 -16.25 6.85
CA GLY A 90 8.44 -16.19 6.53
C GLY A 90 9.20 -16.92 7.62
#